data_AF-A0A8C4VNC3-F1
#
_entry.id   AF-A0A8C4VNC3-F1
#
_cell.length_a   1.000
_cell.length_b   1.000
_cell.length_c   1.000
_cell.angle_alpha   90.00
_cell.angle_beta   90.00
_cell.angle_gamma   90.00
#
_symmetry.space_group_name_H-M   'P 1'
#
loop_
_entity.id
_entity.type
_entity.pdbx_description
1 polymer ?
#
loop_
_entity_poly.entity_id
_entity_poly.type
_entity_poly.pdbx_seq_one_letter_code
_entity_poly.pdbx_strand_id
1 'polypeptide(L)'
;MAASWLSIFLMLALSSIYCTVSHPSPDMWFQGLFPPRVCLANARTNTFYGIMFDAGSTGTRIHIYTFVQKNPEQPPELEGEIFESVKPGLSAYVDQPEKGAETVKGLLKMAKEAVPCSHWKETPVVLKATAGLRLLPEPKAQALLSEVREVFEKSPFLVPNNSVSIMDGSSEGVLAWITVNFLTGQLYSQNQMTVGTLDLGGASTQITFLPRSEETLEQTPVDFVTSFEMFNSTYTLYTHSYLGFGLKAARLATLGALEMKVVNGQMFRSSCLPKRLEAEWHFGGVRYQYGGNKEGETGFEPCYSEVVKVVQGKLHQPDEIRRRSFYAFSYYYDRAVDTDLIDYEKGGVLEVRDFERKAKEVCDNMDRYTSASPFLCMDLSYITALLKEGFGFGDNTLLQLTKKVNNIETSWALGATFHLLQSLGLSH
;
A
#
# COMPACT_ATOMS: atom_id res chain seq x y z
N MET A 1 43.71 -43.01 42.75
CA MET A 1 44.47 -44.21 42.34
C MET A 1 44.26 -44.36 40.84
N ALA A 2 45.21 -43.84 40.05
CA ALA A 2 46.20 -44.61 39.27
C ALA A 2 45.58 -45.23 38.00
N ALA A 3 45.76 -44.60 36.83
CA ALA A 3 46.71 -44.98 35.75
C ALA A 3 46.02 -45.95 34.75
N SER A 4 46.26 -46.07 33.44
CA SER A 4 47.40 -45.84 32.54
C SER A 4 46.88 -46.15 31.10
N TRP A 5 46.94 -45.24 30.12
CA TRP A 5 47.83 -45.20 28.93
C TRP A 5 47.72 -46.29 27.83
N LEU A 6 47.89 -45.80 26.58
CA LEU A 6 48.37 -46.41 25.33
C LEU A 6 47.37 -47.30 24.54
N SER A 7 46.84 -46.89 23.38
CA SER A 7 47.46 -46.58 22.06
C SER A 7 47.50 -47.78 21.10
N ILE A 8 46.62 -47.71 20.10
CA ILE A 8 46.91 -47.76 18.66
C ILE A 8 47.07 -49.14 17.93
N PHE A 9 46.36 -49.19 16.79
CA PHE A 9 46.50 -49.96 15.53
C PHE A 9 45.76 -51.30 15.35
N LEU A 10 44.67 -51.27 14.58
CA LEU A 10 44.61 -51.97 13.28
C LEU A 10 43.54 -51.31 12.36
N MET A 11 44.00 -50.83 11.21
CA MET A 11 43.18 -50.41 10.07
C MET A 11 42.92 -51.61 9.16
N LEU A 12 41.67 -51.82 8.70
CA LEU A 12 41.31 -51.72 7.27
C LEU A 12 39.92 -52.32 6.97
N ALA A 13 39.12 -51.45 6.35
CA ALA A 13 38.15 -51.69 5.28
C ALA A 13 37.02 -52.69 5.51
N LEU A 14 35.79 -52.17 5.59
CA LEU A 14 34.69 -52.58 4.73
C LEU A 14 33.66 -51.45 4.65
N SER A 15 33.25 -51.19 3.41
CA SER A 15 32.28 -50.19 2.95
C SER A 15 30.97 -50.19 3.74
N SER A 16 30.61 -49.05 4.32
CA SER A 16 29.26 -48.77 4.81
C SER A 16 28.60 -47.72 3.90
N ILE A 17 27.70 -48.22 3.07
CA ILE A 17 26.66 -47.47 2.35
C ILE A 17 25.88 -46.67 3.39
N TYR A 18 25.93 -45.33 3.32
CA TYR A 18 24.93 -44.50 3.99
C TYR A 18 23.70 -44.43 3.08
N CYS A 19 22.61 -45.00 3.58
CA CYS A 19 21.29 -44.92 2.97
C CYS A 19 20.88 -43.46 2.76
N THR A 20 20.72 -43.08 1.50
CA THR A 20 19.75 -42.06 1.10
C THR A 20 18.36 -42.62 1.38
N VAL A 21 17.68 -42.12 2.41
CA VAL A 21 16.23 -42.32 2.53
C VAL A 21 15.56 -41.32 1.61
N SER A 22 15.42 -41.73 0.35
CA SER A 22 14.47 -41.14 -0.58
C SER A 22 13.09 -41.67 -0.21
N HIS A 23 12.24 -40.85 0.43
CA HIS A 23 10.83 -41.21 0.54
C HIS A 23 10.14 -40.97 -0.81
N PRO A 24 9.48 -41.99 -1.39
CA PRO A 24 8.76 -41.86 -2.65
C PRO A 24 7.51 -40.99 -2.46
N SER A 25 7.15 -40.26 -3.52
CA SER A 25 5.86 -39.59 -3.67
C SER A 25 4.70 -40.55 -3.39
N PRO A 26 3.74 -40.19 -2.53
CA PRO A 26 2.44 -40.84 -2.55
C PRO A 26 1.62 -40.22 -3.69
N ASP A 27 1.73 -40.80 -4.88
CA ASP A 27 0.65 -40.74 -5.86
C ASP A 27 -0.57 -41.43 -5.22
N MET A 28 -1.42 -40.65 -4.56
CA MET A 28 -2.66 -41.16 -3.98
C MET A 28 -3.76 -41.21 -5.03
N TRP A 29 -3.96 -42.43 -5.50
CA TRP A 29 -5.15 -42.94 -6.13
C TRP A 29 -6.37 -42.75 -5.23
N PHE A 30 -7.05 -41.61 -5.38
CA PHE A 30 -8.46 -41.42 -5.04
C PHE A 30 -9.11 -40.49 -6.07
N GLN A 31 -9.05 -40.89 -7.34
CA GLN A 31 -10.05 -40.44 -8.32
C GLN A 31 -11.27 -41.35 -8.17
N GLY A 32 -12.41 -40.81 -7.71
CA GLY A 32 -13.69 -41.50 -7.96
C GLY A 32 -14.82 -41.42 -6.94
N LEU A 33 -14.73 -40.72 -5.80
CA LEU A 33 -15.83 -40.72 -4.81
C LEU A 33 -16.08 -39.38 -4.08
N PHE A 34 -15.93 -38.25 -4.77
CA PHE A 34 -16.56 -37.01 -4.33
C PHE A 34 -17.47 -36.51 -5.45
N PRO A 35 -18.78 -36.29 -5.21
CA PRO A 35 -19.59 -35.55 -6.16
C PRO A 35 -18.90 -34.19 -6.43
N PRO A 36 -19.01 -33.62 -7.65
CA PRO A 36 -18.49 -32.27 -7.91
C PRO A 36 -19.00 -31.36 -6.80
N ARG A 37 -18.08 -30.62 -6.13
CA ARG A 37 -18.38 -29.74 -4.99
C ARG A 37 -19.73 -29.08 -5.23
N VAL A 38 -20.77 -29.56 -4.54
CA VAL A 38 -22.12 -29.00 -4.65
C VAL A 38 -22.04 -27.63 -4.03
N CYS A 39 -22.00 -26.59 -4.87
CA CYS A 39 -22.01 -25.21 -4.42
C CYS A 39 -23.32 -24.99 -3.65
N LEU A 40 -23.21 -24.72 -2.35
CA LEU A 40 -24.38 -24.34 -1.54
C LEU A 40 -24.86 -22.96 -2.03
N ALA A 41 -26.02 -22.95 -2.68
CA ALA A 41 -26.68 -21.75 -3.22
C ALA A 41 -27.41 -20.94 -2.13
N ASN A 42 -26.83 -20.80 -0.94
CA ASN A 42 -27.39 -19.96 0.12
C ASN A 42 -26.87 -18.53 -0.01
N ALA A 43 -27.35 -17.82 -1.03
CA ALA A 43 -27.21 -16.38 -1.12
C ALA A 43 -28.55 -15.74 -0.72
N ARG A 44 -28.51 -14.68 0.10
CA ARG A 44 -29.70 -13.88 0.37
C ARG A 44 -30.09 -13.15 -0.92
N THR A 45 -31.39 -13.11 -1.21
CA THR A 45 -31.94 -12.26 -2.27
C THR A 45 -31.56 -10.81 -1.94
N ASN A 46 -30.83 -10.14 -2.82
CA ASN A 46 -30.27 -8.77 -2.70
C ASN A 46 -28.83 -8.63 -2.17
N THR A 47 -28.05 -9.73 -2.10
CA THR A 47 -26.61 -9.63 -1.86
C THR A 47 -25.85 -9.55 -3.18
N PHE A 48 -24.85 -8.68 -3.28
CA PHE A 48 -23.93 -8.62 -4.41
C PHE A 48 -22.50 -8.34 -3.94
N TYR A 49 -21.53 -8.56 -4.83
CA TYR A 49 -20.12 -8.56 -4.48
C TYR A 49 -19.31 -7.69 -5.43
N GLY A 50 -18.15 -7.24 -4.98
CA GLY A 50 -17.16 -6.57 -5.84
C GLY A 50 -15.75 -7.00 -5.47
N ILE A 51 -14.94 -7.35 -6.48
CA ILE A 51 -13.54 -7.75 -6.29
C ILE A 51 -12.64 -6.65 -6.84
N MET A 52 -11.88 -6.01 -5.95
CA MET A 52 -10.94 -4.96 -6.30
C MET A 52 -9.52 -5.36 -5.93
N PHE A 53 -8.63 -5.30 -6.91
CA PHE A 53 -7.20 -5.45 -6.71
C PHE A 53 -6.51 -4.09 -6.68
N ASP A 54 -5.76 -3.84 -5.61
CA ASP A 54 -4.82 -2.73 -5.51
C ASP A 54 -3.41 -3.24 -5.84
N ALA A 55 -2.90 -2.89 -7.02
CA ALA A 55 -1.52 -3.17 -7.39
C ALA A 55 -0.61 -1.99 -7.03
N GLY A 56 -0.29 -1.92 -5.74
CA GLY A 56 0.63 -0.95 -5.16
C GLY A 56 2.09 -1.20 -5.50
N SER A 57 2.92 -0.17 -5.31
CA SER A 57 4.38 -0.24 -5.54
C SER A 57 5.12 -1.26 -4.67
N THR A 58 4.62 -1.59 -3.48
CA THR A 58 5.30 -2.43 -2.49
C THR A 58 4.59 -3.76 -2.22
N GLY A 59 3.38 -3.93 -2.75
CA GLY A 59 2.58 -5.13 -2.61
C GLY A 59 1.31 -5.05 -3.45
N THR A 60 0.72 -6.21 -3.74
CA THR A 60 -0.56 -6.35 -4.44
C THR A 60 -1.59 -6.87 -3.45
N ARG A 61 -2.77 -6.27 -3.41
CA ARG A 61 -3.85 -6.59 -2.46
C ARG A 61 -5.10 -6.99 -3.20
N ILE A 62 -5.91 -7.85 -2.60
CA ILE A 62 -7.26 -8.18 -3.04
C ILE A 62 -8.25 -7.79 -1.95
N HIS A 63 -9.32 -7.11 -2.38
CA HIS A 63 -10.47 -6.76 -1.56
C HIS A 63 -11.70 -7.43 -2.16
N ILE A 64 -12.41 -8.21 -1.37
CA ILE A 64 -13.67 -8.86 -1.76
C ILE A 64 -14.76 -8.30 -0.86
N TYR A 65 -15.54 -7.37 -1.39
CA TYR A 65 -16.61 -6.71 -0.66
C TYR A 65 -17.93 -7.44 -0.83
N THR A 66 -18.71 -7.51 0.25
CA THR A 66 -20.08 -8.01 0.26
C THR A 66 -21.02 -6.86 0.58
N PHE A 67 -22.00 -6.63 -0.30
CA PHE A 67 -23.00 -5.58 -0.16
C PHE A 67 -24.39 -6.17 -0.09
N VAL A 68 -25.29 -5.49 0.61
CA VAL A 68 -26.70 -5.84 0.71
C VAL A 68 -27.57 -4.65 0.30
N GLN A 69 -28.41 -4.85 -0.71
CA GLN A 69 -29.39 -3.86 -1.13
C GLN A 69 -30.71 -4.06 -0.38
N LYS A 70 -30.96 -3.26 0.66
CA LYS A 70 -32.24 -3.34 1.41
C LYS A 70 -33.38 -2.61 0.70
N ASN A 71 -33.10 -1.43 0.15
CA ASN A 71 -34.05 -0.60 -0.61
C ASN A 71 -33.35 -0.03 -1.86
N PRO A 72 -33.86 -0.21 -3.09
CA PRO A 72 -33.26 0.38 -4.31
C PRO A 72 -33.07 1.90 -4.28
N GLU A 73 -33.82 2.63 -3.47
CA GLU A 73 -33.70 4.09 -3.32
C GLU A 73 -32.61 4.52 -2.34
N GLN A 74 -31.97 3.57 -1.65
CA GLN A 74 -30.92 3.83 -0.68
C GLN A 74 -29.57 3.27 -1.15
N PRO A 75 -28.46 3.89 -0.75
CA PRO A 75 -27.13 3.34 -0.97
C PRO A 75 -26.99 1.92 -0.40
N PRO A 76 -26.25 1.02 -1.06
CA PRO A 76 -26.04 -0.33 -0.57
C PRO A 76 -25.28 -0.35 0.76
N GLU A 77 -25.68 -1.26 1.64
CA GLU A 77 -25.01 -1.47 2.92
C GLU A 77 -23.81 -2.39 2.73
N LEU A 78 -22.65 -1.98 3.22
CA LEU A 78 -21.45 -2.81 3.24
C LEU A 78 -21.54 -3.81 4.40
N GLU A 79 -21.73 -5.09 4.09
CA GLU A 79 -21.83 -6.16 5.09
C GLU A 79 -20.44 -6.64 5.55
N GLY A 80 -19.44 -6.60 4.67
CA GLY A 80 -18.08 -6.94 5.05
C GLY A 80 -17.06 -6.95 3.92
N GLU A 81 -15.81 -7.20 4.30
CA GLU A 81 -14.66 -7.30 3.44
C GLU A 81 -13.84 -8.55 3.78
N ILE A 82 -13.39 -9.26 2.76
CA ILE A 82 -12.26 -10.19 2.85
C ILE A 82 -11.06 -9.54 2.17
N PHE A 83 -9.95 -9.46 2.90
CA PHE A 83 -8.74 -8.75 2.49
C PHE A 83 -7.52 -9.67 2.57
N GLU A 84 -6.63 -9.58 1.59
CA GLU A 84 -5.32 -10.22 1.63
C GLU A 84 -4.30 -9.48 0.77
N SER A 85 -3.01 -9.68 1.08
CA SER A 85 -1.91 -8.99 0.42
C SER A 85 -0.71 -9.89 0.16
N VAL A 86 -0.01 -9.63 -0.94
CA VAL A 86 1.28 -10.26 -1.27
C VAL A 86 2.36 -9.22 -1.51
N LYS A 87 3.61 -9.61 -1.27
CA LYS A 87 4.81 -8.82 -1.56
C LYS A 87 5.81 -9.67 -2.36
N PRO A 88 6.62 -9.07 -3.25
CA PRO A 88 6.62 -7.66 -3.64
C PRO A 88 5.41 -7.26 -4.51
N GLY A 89 5.26 -5.96 -4.80
CA GLY A 89 4.21 -5.46 -5.68
C GLY A 89 4.46 -5.79 -7.16
N LEU A 90 3.44 -5.62 -8.00
CA LEU A 90 3.49 -5.98 -9.42
C LEU A 90 4.67 -5.37 -10.19
N SER A 91 5.06 -4.13 -9.87
CA SER A 91 6.19 -3.46 -10.55
C SER A 91 7.53 -4.19 -10.41
N ALA A 92 7.70 -5.04 -9.40
CA ALA A 92 8.92 -5.85 -9.25
C ALA A 92 9.03 -6.97 -10.30
N TYR A 93 7.93 -7.30 -10.97
CA TYR A 93 7.85 -8.34 -12.00
C TYR A 93 7.83 -7.75 -13.41
N VAL A 94 8.23 -6.49 -13.59
CA VAL A 94 8.21 -5.80 -14.89
C VAL A 94 9.01 -6.52 -15.98
N ASP A 95 10.07 -7.23 -15.60
CA ASP A 95 10.90 -8.04 -16.52
C ASP A 95 10.48 -9.53 -16.57
N GLN A 96 9.48 -9.93 -15.76
CA GLN A 96 8.92 -11.29 -15.71
C GLN A 96 7.38 -11.23 -15.58
N PRO A 97 6.66 -10.68 -16.60
CA PRO A 97 5.21 -10.45 -16.56
C PRO A 97 4.37 -11.63 -16.08
N GLU A 98 4.69 -12.84 -16.54
CA GLU A 98 3.95 -14.06 -16.26
C GLU A 98 4.02 -14.42 -14.77
N LYS A 99 5.17 -14.19 -14.12
CA LYS A 99 5.32 -14.38 -12.67
C LYS A 99 4.48 -13.36 -11.89
N GLY A 100 4.42 -12.12 -12.37
CA GLY A 100 3.54 -11.10 -11.78
C GLY A 100 2.07 -11.53 -11.84
N ALA A 101 1.61 -12.00 -13.00
CA ALA A 101 0.24 -12.49 -13.17
C ALA A 101 -0.08 -13.74 -12.34
N GLU A 102 0.89 -14.66 -12.16
CA GLU A 102 0.74 -15.80 -11.25
C GLU A 102 0.47 -15.36 -9.80
N THR A 103 1.04 -14.24 -9.32
CA THR A 103 0.71 -13.71 -7.99
C THR A 103 -0.74 -13.25 -7.89
N VAL A 104 -1.26 -12.56 -8.92
CA VAL A 104 -2.67 -12.12 -8.99
C VAL A 104 -3.60 -13.33 -9.06
N LYS A 105 -3.24 -14.34 -9.84
CA LYS A 105 -3.97 -15.61 -9.94
C LYS A 105 -4.04 -16.33 -8.59
N GLY A 106 -2.97 -16.27 -7.80
CA GLY A 106 -2.95 -16.79 -6.42
C GLY A 106 -4.02 -16.14 -5.54
N LEU A 107 -4.03 -14.81 -5.49
CA LEU A 107 -5.04 -14.03 -4.76
C LEU A 107 -6.47 -14.27 -5.29
N LEU A 108 -6.64 -14.38 -6.61
CA LEU A 108 -7.95 -14.60 -7.25
C LEU A 108 -8.59 -15.94 -6.85
N LYS A 109 -7.80 -16.93 -6.43
CA LYS A 109 -8.35 -18.20 -5.89
C LYS A 109 -9.19 -17.95 -4.64
N MET A 110 -8.79 -17.02 -3.79
CA MET A 110 -9.56 -16.70 -2.58
C MET A 110 -10.91 -16.09 -2.90
N ALA A 111 -11.00 -15.26 -3.94
CA ALA A 111 -12.29 -14.75 -4.39
C ALA A 111 -13.25 -15.87 -4.82
N LYS A 112 -12.74 -16.95 -5.43
CA LYS A 112 -13.56 -18.13 -5.80
C LYS A 112 -14.07 -18.89 -4.58
N GLU A 113 -13.37 -18.83 -3.46
CA GLU A 113 -13.77 -19.47 -2.21
C GLU A 113 -14.74 -18.58 -1.41
N ALA A 114 -14.55 -17.26 -1.48
CA ALA A 114 -15.34 -16.27 -0.78
C ALA A 114 -16.72 -16.01 -1.43
N VAL A 115 -16.76 -15.90 -2.76
CA VAL A 115 -17.99 -15.56 -3.49
C VAL A 115 -18.76 -16.83 -3.87
N PRO A 116 -20.06 -16.94 -3.55
CA PRO A 116 -20.87 -18.08 -3.98
C PRO A 116 -20.86 -18.28 -5.50
N CYS A 117 -20.75 -19.53 -5.97
CA CYS A 117 -20.66 -19.86 -7.39
C CYS A 117 -21.80 -19.25 -8.24
N SER A 118 -22.99 -19.10 -7.64
CA SER A 118 -24.16 -18.49 -8.29
C SER A 118 -23.97 -17.01 -8.63
N HIS A 119 -23.07 -16.30 -7.95
CA HIS A 119 -22.83 -14.86 -8.12
C HIS A 119 -21.59 -14.55 -8.95
N TRP A 120 -20.80 -15.56 -9.35
CA TRP A 120 -19.53 -15.33 -10.06
C TRP A 120 -19.73 -14.47 -11.32
N LYS A 121 -20.68 -14.84 -12.18
CA LYS A 121 -20.93 -14.14 -13.46
C LYS A 121 -21.42 -12.69 -13.31
N GLU A 122 -21.87 -12.29 -12.12
CA GLU A 122 -22.40 -10.95 -11.82
C GLU A 122 -21.40 -10.14 -10.98
N THR A 123 -20.39 -10.79 -10.40
CA THR A 123 -19.41 -10.14 -9.53
C THR A 123 -18.26 -9.57 -10.37
N PRO A 124 -18.12 -8.23 -10.47
CA PRO A 124 -17.03 -7.63 -11.22
C PRO A 124 -15.68 -7.85 -10.54
N VAL A 125 -14.67 -8.20 -11.33
CA VAL A 125 -13.27 -8.23 -10.92
C VAL A 125 -12.47 -7.17 -11.67
N VAL A 126 -11.80 -6.30 -10.92
CA VAL A 126 -11.02 -5.18 -11.45
C VAL A 126 -9.69 -5.06 -10.69
N LEU A 127 -8.64 -4.69 -11.41
CA LEU A 127 -7.33 -4.33 -10.89
C LEU A 127 -7.00 -2.91 -11.30
N LYS A 128 -6.65 -2.08 -10.32
CA LYS A 128 -6.06 -0.77 -10.55
C LYS A 128 -4.64 -0.76 -10.00
N ALA A 129 -3.69 -0.44 -10.87
CA ALA A 129 -2.31 -0.22 -10.49
C ALA A 129 -2.05 1.26 -10.17
N THR A 130 -1.21 1.52 -9.18
CA THR A 130 -0.95 2.89 -8.70
C THR A 130 0.43 3.40 -9.15
N ALA A 131 1.03 4.33 -8.41
CA ALA A 131 2.27 5.01 -8.76
C ALA A 131 3.45 4.08 -9.12
N GLY A 132 3.50 2.87 -8.55
CA GLY A 132 4.57 1.92 -8.85
C GLY A 132 4.66 1.55 -10.32
N LEU A 133 3.50 1.36 -10.99
CA LEU A 133 3.46 1.06 -12.42
C LEU A 133 3.48 2.35 -13.28
N ARG A 134 3.02 3.49 -12.75
CA ARG A 134 3.13 4.80 -13.43
C ARG A 134 4.59 5.19 -13.72
N LEU A 135 5.54 4.74 -12.89
CA LEU A 135 6.97 5.00 -13.05
C LEU A 135 7.68 4.07 -14.05
N LEU A 136 7.02 3.02 -14.54
CA LEU A 136 7.64 2.06 -15.46
C LEU A 136 7.56 2.54 -16.91
N PRO A 137 8.48 2.08 -17.79
CA PRO A 137 8.30 2.26 -19.23
C PRO A 137 6.97 1.66 -19.69
N GLU A 138 6.18 2.46 -20.40
CA GLU A 138 4.81 2.10 -20.82
C GLU A 138 4.71 0.73 -21.50
N PRO A 139 5.60 0.33 -22.45
CA PRO A 139 5.52 -0.99 -23.07
C PRO A 139 5.65 -2.15 -22.07
N LYS A 140 6.52 -2.00 -21.06
CA LYS A 140 6.70 -3.04 -20.04
C LYS A 140 5.53 -3.10 -19.06
N ALA A 141 5.01 -1.94 -18.67
CA ALA A 141 3.80 -1.86 -17.85
C ALA A 141 2.61 -2.52 -18.57
N GLN A 142 2.41 -2.25 -19.86
CA GLN A 142 1.33 -2.86 -20.63
C GLN A 142 1.51 -4.36 -20.81
N ALA A 143 2.73 -4.86 -21.05
CA ALA A 143 2.99 -6.30 -21.11
C ALA A 143 2.56 -7.01 -19.81
N LEU A 144 2.94 -6.46 -18.66
CA LEU A 144 2.54 -6.97 -17.35
C LEU A 144 1.01 -6.92 -17.13
N LEU A 145 0.37 -5.81 -17.48
CA LEU A 145 -1.09 -5.68 -17.34
C LEU A 145 -1.85 -6.61 -18.29
N SER A 146 -1.32 -6.91 -19.48
CA SER A 146 -1.93 -7.86 -20.40
C SER A 146 -1.96 -9.29 -19.84
N GLU A 147 -0.87 -9.76 -19.22
CA GLU A 147 -0.86 -11.07 -18.54
C GLU A 147 -1.90 -11.14 -17.41
N VAL A 148 -2.10 -10.04 -16.68
CA VAL A 148 -3.15 -9.95 -15.66
C VAL A 148 -4.55 -9.98 -16.27
N ARG A 149 -4.77 -9.33 -17.42
CA ARG A 149 -6.07 -9.39 -18.14
C ARG A 149 -6.41 -10.82 -18.51
N GLU A 150 -5.45 -11.59 -19.02
CA GLU A 150 -5.68 -13.00 -19.35
C GLU A 150 -6.08 -13.83 -18.12
N VAL A 151 -5.50 -13.55 -16.95
CA VAL A 151 -5.90 -14.21 -15.70
C VAL A 151 -7.36 -13.94 -15.36
N PHE A 152 -7.82 -12.69 -15.55
CA PHE A 152 -9.20 -12.31 -15.29
C PHE A 152 -10.17 -12.90 -16.32
N GLU A 153 -9.84 -12.87 -17.61
CA GLU A 153 -10.66 -13.43 -18.69
C GLU A 153 -10.85 -14.95 -18.56
N LYS A 154 -9.85 -15.66 -18.02
CA LYS A 154 -9.94 -17.10 -17.72
C LYS A 154 -10.69 -17.39 -16.40
N SER A 155 -11.11 -16.37 -15.68
CA SER A 155 -11.83 -16.50 -14.41
C SER A 155 -13.36 -16.59 -14.65
N PRO A 156 -14.15 -17.10 -13.68
CA PRO A 156 -15.60 -17.16 -13.83
C PRO A 156 -16.31 -15.84 -13.51
N PHE A 157 -15.55 -14.81 -13.14
CA PHE A 157 -16.08 -13.52 -12.69
C PHE A 157 -16.49 -12.62 -13.86
N LEU A 158 -17.34 -11.62 -13.59
CA LEU A 158 -17.60 -10.57 -14.55
C LEU A 158 -16.33 -9.75 -14.77
N VAL A 159 -15.87 -9.63 -16.02
CA VAL A 159 -14.70 -8.82 -16.38
C VAL A 159 -15.18 -7.62 -17.19
N PRO A 160 -15.32 -6.43 -16.58
CA PRO A 160 -15.70 -5.22 -17.29
C PRO A 160 -14.63 -4.79 -18.30
N ASN A 161 -15.01 -3.91 -19.24
CA ASN A 161 -14.03 -3.18 -20.04
C ASN A 161 -13.11 -2.37 -19.11
N ASN A 162 -11.82 -2.28 -19.45
CA ASN A 162 -10.81 -1.62 -18.60
C ASN A 162 -10.70 -2.21 -17.18
N SER A 163 -11.00 -3.51 -17.02
CA SER A 163 -10.85 -4.27 -15.77
C SER A 163 -9.42 -4.24 -15.23
N VAL A 164 -8.41 -4.08 -16.08
CA VAL A 164 -7.01 -3.97 -15.67
C VAL A 164 -6.42 -2.70 -16.26
N SER A 165 -6.10 -1.74 -15.40
CA SER A 165 -5.64 -0.41 -15.79
C SER A 165 -4.74 0.23 -14.75
N ILE A 166 -4.01 1.27 -15.15
CA ILE A 166 -3.27 2.14 -14.23
C ILE A 166 -4.21 3.28 -13.84
N MET A 167 -4.35 3.52 -12.54
CA MET A 167 -5.18 4.58 -12.00
C MET A 167 -4.39 5.89 -11.93
N ASP A 168 -5.06 6.97 -12.30
CA ASP A 168 -4.53 8.31 -12.12
C ASP A 168 -4.39 8.67 -10.64
N GLY A 169 -3.39 9.47 -10.32
CA GLY A 169 -3.10 9.84 -8.93
C GLY A 169 -4.21 10.65 -8.26
N SER A 170 -4.87 11.54 -8.99
CA SER A 170 -5.97 12.34 -8.44
C SER A 170 -7.20 11.46 -8.16
N SER A 171 -7.46 10.46 -9.02
CA SER A 171 -8.48 9.43 -8.75
C SER A 171 -8.18 8.64 -7.48
N GLU A 172 -6.92 8.23 -7.26
CA GLU A 172 -6.51 7.51 -6.04
C GLU A 172 -6.88 8.27 -4.77
N GLY A 173 -6.61 9.59 -4.74
CA GLY A 173 -6.96 10.46 -3.62
C GLY A 173 -8.47 10.62 -3.42
N VAL A 174 -9.23 10.88 -4.48
CA VAL A 174 -10.70 11.01 -4.43
C VAL A 174 -11.36 9.73 -3.92
N LEU A 175 -10.93 8.57 -4.43
CA LEU A 175 -11.50 7.29 -4.06
C LEU A 175 -11.18 6.92 -2.61
N ALA A 176 -9.99 7.25 -2.11
CA ALA A 176 -9.68 7.11 -0.68
C ALA A 176 -10.51 8.04 0.21
N TRP A 177 -10.72 9.29 -0.23
CA TRP A 177 -11.58 10.23 0.47
C TRP A 177 -13.04 9.73 0.54
N ILE A 178 -13.55 9.15 -0.54
CA ILE A 178 -14.87 8.49 -0.57
C ILE A 178 -14.90 7.35 0.44
N THR A 179 -13.92 6.44 0.45
CA THR A 179 -13.84 5.34 1.41
C THR A 179 -13.95 5.83 2.85
N VAL A 180 -13.09 6.79 3.25
CA VAL A 180 -13.04 7.26 4.64
C VAL A 180 -14.34 7.95 5.03
N ASN A 181 -14.87 8.84 4.19
CA ASN A 181 -16.09 9.58 4.50
C ASN A 181 -17.35 8.69 4.43
N PHE A 182 -17.33 7.61 3.65
CA PHE A 182 -18.36 6.57 3.69
C PHE A 182 -18.32 5.82 5.03
N LEU A 183 -17.14 5.29 5.40
CA LEU A 183 -17.00 4.44 6.59
C LEU A 183 -17.23 5.20 7.90
N THR A 184 -16.98 6.51 7.90
CA THR A 184 -17.25 7.41 9.05
C THR A 184 -18.65 8.02 9.03
N GLY A 185 -19.49 7.66 8.05
CA GLY A 185 -20.88 8.12 7.95
C GLY A 185 -21.07 9.58 7.51
N GLN A 186 -20.01 10.23 7.02
CA GLN A 186 -20.03 11.65 6.67
C GLN A 186 -20.68 11.92 5.32
N LEU A 187 -20.57 11.00 4.35
CA LEU A 187 -21.17 11.16 3.01
C LEU A 187 -22.70 11.16 3.01
N TYR A 188 -23.33 10.65 4.07
CA TYR A 188 -24.79 10.64 4.23
C TYR A 188 -25.31 11.84 5.05
N SER A 189 -24.41 12.61 5.65
CA SER A 189 -24.78 13.70 6.54
C SER A 189 -25.06 14.97 5.75
N GLN A 190 -26.19 15.63 6.01
CA GLN A 190 -26.50 16.93 5.40
C GLN A 190 -25.53 18.05 5.82
N ASN A 191 -24.78 17.85 6.91
CA ASN A 191 -23.87 18.86 7.46
C ASN A 191 -22.49 18.87 6.79
N GLN A 192 -22.20 17.95 5.85
CA GLN A 192 -20.93 17.87 5.10
C GLN A 192 -19.68 18.08 5.99
N MET A 193 -19.68 17.47 7.18
CA MET A 193 -18.57 17.50 8.14
C MET A 193 -17.51 16.45 7.78
N THR A 194 -17.13 16.43 6.50
CA THR A 194 -16.17 15.47 5.96
C THR A 194 -14.77 15.72 6.49
N VAL A 195 -13.99 14.64 6.60
CA VAL A 195 -12.57 14.68 6.97
C VAL A 195 -11.69 14.68 5.73
N GLY A 196 -10.47 15.21 5.86
CA GLY A 196 -9.45 15.06 4.83
C GLY A 196 -8.76 13.70 4.92
N THR A 197 -8.06 13.31 3.86
CA THR A 197 -7.29 12.07 3.77
C THR A 197 -5.85 12.33 3.33
N LEU A 198 -4.92 11.61 3.95
CA LEU A 198 -3.51 11.55 3.59
C LEU A 198 -3.13 10.09 3.34
N ASP A 199 -2.70 9.78 2.12
CA ASP A 199 -2.16 8.46 1.76
C ASP A 199 -0.66 8.60 1.49
N LEU A 200 0.17 7.84 2.21
CA LEU A 200 1.59 7.74 1.91
C LEU A 200 1.90 6.35 1.36
N GLY A 201 1.87 6.24 0.04
CA GLY A 201 2.29 5.06 -0.69
C GLY A 201 3.82 4.95 -0.78
N GLY A 202 4.29 3.90 -1.48
CA GLY A 202 5.72 3.70 -1.70
C GLY A 202 6.31 4.66 -2.74
N ALA A 203 5.56 4.98 -3.80
CA ALA A 203 6.03 5.79 -4.93
C ALA A 203 5.38 7.19 -5.02
N SER A 204 4.20 7.40 -4.44
CA SER A 204 3.53 8.71 -4.36
C SER A 204 2.91 8.92 -2.98
N THR A 205 2.50 10.16 -2.72
CA THR A 205 1.61 10.51 -1.61
C THR A 205 0.44 11.34 -2.13
N GLN A 206 -0.71 11.19 -1.50
CA GLN A 206 -1.95 11.88 -1.86
C GLN A 206 -2.47 12.67 -0.67
N ILE A 207 -3.00 13.85 -0.98
CA ILE A 207 -3.76 14.68 -0.04
C ILE A 207 -5.09 15.05 -0.70
N THR A 208 -6.18 14.80 0.00
CA THR A 208 -7.53 15.08 -0.50
C THR A 208 -8.42 15.60 0.61
N PHE A 209 -9.15 16.70 0.38
CA PHE A 209 -10.12 17.23 1.32
C PHE A 209 -11.18 18.09 0.62
N LEU A 210 -12.30 18.33 1.30
CA LEU A 210 -13.35 19.25 0.86
C LEU A 210 -13.04 20.67 1.37
N PRO A 211 -12.64 21.63 0.49
CA PRO A 211 -12.44 23.01 0.88
C PRO A 211 -13.74 23.65 1.39
N ARG A 212 -13.67 24.55 2.38
CA ARG A 212 -14.85 25.30 2.87
C ARG A 212 -14.81 26.78 2.54
N SER A 213 -13.65 27.35 2.24
CA SER A 213 -13.56 28.74 1.80
C SER A 213 -13.43 28.82 0.29
N GLU A 214 -14.14 29.78 -0.31
CA GLU A 214 -14.01 30.12 -1.72
C GLU A 214 -12.58 30.57 -2.06
N GLU A 215 -11.93 31.31 -1.15
CA GLU A 215 -10.52 31.69 -1.25
C GLU A 215 -9.59 30.47 -1.46
N THR A 216 -9.83 29.34 -0.78
CA THR A 216 -9.00 28.14 -0.97
C THR A 216 -9.17 27.59 -2.38
N LEU A 217 -10.40 27.61 -2.93
CA LEU A 217 -10.65 27.16 -4.29
C LEU A 217 -10.02 28.09 -5.32
N GLU A 218 -10.08 29.41 -5.11
CA GLU A 218 -9.48 30.42 -6.00
C GLU A 218 -7.95 30.35 -6.05
N GLN A 219 -7.31 30.07 -4.91
CA GLN A 219 -5.86 29.95 -4.81
C GLN A 219 -5.33 28.57 -5.24
N THR A 220 -6.20 27.55 -5.29
CA THR A 220 -5.82 26.19 -5.66
C THR A 220 -5.58 26.09 -7.18
N PRO A 221 -4.49 25.44 -7.62
CA PRO A 221 -4.29 25.13 -9.04
C PRO A 221 -5.48 24.38 -9.64
N VAL A 222 -5.91 24.74 -10.85
CA VAL A 222 -7.11 24.16 -11.49
C VAL A 222 -7.06 22.63 -11.53
N ASP A 223 -5.89 22.06 -11.84
CA ASP A 223 -5.70 20.60 -11.94
C ASP A 223 -5.78 19.86 -10.58
N PHE A 224 -5.88 20.60 -9.47
CA PHE A 224 -6.00 20.05 -8.12
C PHE A 224 -7.45 20.10 -7.63
N VAL A 225 -8.35 20.71 -8.41
CA VAL A 225 -9.78 20.77 -8.10
C VAL A 225 -10.49 19.67 -8.90
N THR A 226 -11.21 18.79 -8.21
CA THR A 226 -11.98 17.72 -8.85
C THR A 226 -13.40 17.71 -8.32
N SER A 227 -14.37 17.75 -9.24
CA SER A 227 -15.80 17.63 -8.92
C SER A 227 -16.33 16.27 -9.34
N PHE A 228 -17.16 15.65 -8.49
CA PHE A 228 -17.85 14.41 -8.80
C PHE A 228 -19.20 14.34 -8.07
N GLU A 229 -20.06 13.44 -8.53
CA GLU A 229 -21.35 13.16 -7.91
C GLU A 229 -21.33 11.78 -7.27
N MET A 230 -21.82 11.69 -6.03
CA MET A 230 -21.92 10.45 -5.29
C MET A 230 -23.07 10.55 -4.29
N PHE A 231 -23.90 9.52 -4.20
CA PHE A 231 -25.05 9.47 -3.27
C PHE A 231 -25.94 10.72 -3.34
N ASN A 232 -26.28 11.14 -4.57
CA ASN A 232 -27.10 12.33 -4.85
C ASN A 232 -26.53 13.66 -4.33
N SER A 233 -25.21 13.73 -4.10
CA SER A 233 -24.51 14.95 -3.71
C SER A 233 -23.33 15.22 -4.64
N THR A 234 -23.14 16.48 -5.02
CA THR A 234 -21.96 16.93 -5.75
C THR A 234 -20.90 17.40 -4.75
N TYR A 235 -19.68 16.91 -4.91
CA TYR A 235 -18.53 17.29 -4.09
C TYR A 235 -17.45 17.91 -4.98
N THR A 236 -16.87 19.03 -4.54
CA THR A 236 -15.72 19.68 -5.20
C THR A 236 -14.53 19.63 -4.25
N LEU A 237 -13.61 18.71 -4.51
CA LEU A 237 -12.48 18.43 -3.64
C LEU A 237 -11.21 19.13 -4.12
N TYR A 238 -10.37 19.51 -3.16
CA TYR A 238 -8.94 19.60 -3.37
C TYR A 238 -8.40 18.18 -3.37
N THR A 239 -7.66 17.79 -4.42
CA THR A 239 -6.98 16.51 -4.49
C THR A 239 -5.68 16.65 -5.27
N HIS A 240 -4.61 16.07 -4.76
CA HIS A 240 -3.38 15.96 -5.55
C HIS A 240 -2.56 14.72 -5.17
N SER A 241 -1.90 14.16 -6.18
CA SER A 241 -0.96 13.04 -6.05
C SER A 241 0.45 13.47 -6.41
N TYR A 242 1.33 13.56 -5.42
CA TYR A 242 2.74 13.87 -5.60
C TYR A 242 3.52 12.61 -5.96
N LEU A 243 3.66 12.33 -7.26
CA LEU A 243 4.47 11.22 -7.76
C LEU A 243 5.97 11.47 -7.47
N GLY A 244 6.68 10.47 -6.96
CA GLY A 244 8.07 10.59 -6.51
C GLY A 244 8.20 10.98 -5.02
N PHE A 245 7.10 11.32 -4.36
CA PHE A 245 7.03 11.68 -2.93
C PHE A 245 6.40 10.58 -2.08
N GLY A 246 6.36 9.35 -2.57
CA GLY A 246 6.06 8.19 -1.72
C GLY A 246 7.26 7.86 -0.84
N LEU A 247 7.05 7.11 0.26
CA LEU A 247 8.08 6.86 1.25
C LEU A 247 9.35 6.21 0.66
N LYS A 248 9.19 5.25 -0.27
CA LYS A 248 10.34 4.58 -0.90
C LYS A 248 11.02 5.50 -1.91
N ALA A 249 10.26 6.21 -2.74
CA ALA A 249 10.83 7.19 -3.65
C ALA A 249 11.60 8.29 -2.90
N ALA A 250 11.08 8.75 -1.77
CA ALA A 250 11.73 9.73 -0.90
C ALA A 250 13.05 9.24 -0.30
N ARG A 251 13.18 7.94 0.03
CA ARG A 251 14.48 7.37 0.42
C ARG A 251 15.53 7.52 -0.68
N LEU A 252 15.15 7.20 -1.93
CA LEU A 252 16.04 7.39 -3.08
C LEU A 252 16.37 8.86 -3.31
N ALA A 253 15.40 9.76 -3.11
CA ALA A 253 15.59 11.21 -3.24
C ALA A 253 16.61 11.71 -2.21
N THR A 254 16.44 11.30 -0.95
CA THR A 254 17.30 11.68 0.17
C THR A 254 18.72 11.16 -0.03
N LEU A 255 18.87 9.96 -0.59
CA LEU A 255 20.16 9.37 -0.95
C LEU A 255 20.82 10.02 -2.18
N GLY A 256 20.12 10.92 -2.90
CA GLY A 256 20.60 11.50 -4.16
C GLY A 256 20.59 10.55 -5.36
N ALA A 257 19.80 9.48 -5.30
CA ALA A 257 19.80 8.39 -6.29
C ALA A 257 18.74 8.53 -7.40
N LEU A 258 17.81 9.49 -7.30
CA LEU A 258 16.68 9.64 -8.24
C LEU A 258 17.07 10.25 -9.60
N GLU A 259 18.09 11.10 -9.65
CA GLU A 259 18.46 11.89 -10.83
C GLU A 259 19.75 11.40 -11.52
N MET A 260 20.41 10.38 -10.95
CA MET A 260 21.68 9.87 -11.48
C MET A 260 21.45 8.62 -12.33
N LYS A 261 22.13 8.54 -13.49
CA LYS A 261 22.38 7.23 -14.12
C LYS A 261 23.18 6.41 -13.10
N VAL A 262 22.53 5.46 -12.44
CA VAL A 262 23.18 4.60 -11.45
C VAL A 262 24.37 3.92 -12.13
N VAL A 263 25.58 4.38 -11.77
CA VAL A 263 26.82 3.74 -12.24
C VAL A 263 26.99 2.47 -11.42
N ASN A 264 27.29 1.36 -12.10
CA ASN A 264 27.43 0.07 -11.44
C ASN A 264 28.52 0.15 -10.34
N GLY A 265 28.15 -0.12 -9.08
CA GLY A 265 29.05 -0.03 -7.92
C GLY A 265 29.08 1.33 -7.20
N GLN A 266 28.27 2.32 -7.60
CA GLN A 266 28.14 3.57 -6.84
C GLN A 266 27.40 3.31 -5.52
N MET A 267 28.03 3.72 -4.41
CA MET A 267 27.44 3.63 -3.07
C MET A 267 26.86 4.99 -2.64
N PHE A 268 25.55 5.04 -2.42
CA PHE A 268 24.86 6.23 -1.93
C PHE A 268 24.94 6.31 -0.41
N ARG A 269 25.21 7.50 0.14
CA ARG A 269 25.38 7.69 1.58
C ARG A 269 24.46 8.78 2.10
N SER A 270 23.99 8.59 3.33
CA SER A 270 23.11 9.55 4.00
C SER A 270 23.39 9.60 5.50
N SER A 271 23.21 10.77 6.09
CA SER A 271 23.31 11.00 7.53
C SER A 271 22.11 10.45 8.30
N CYS A 272 21.03 10.06 7.59
CA CYS A 272 19.85 9.38 8.13
C CYS A 272 20.05 7.88 8.40
N LEU A 273 21.25 7.35 8.15
CA LEU A 273 21.55 5.92 8.23
C LEU A 273 22.72 5.66 9.21
N PRO A 274 22.74 4.52 9.92
CA PRO A 274 23.84 4.18 10.82
C PRO A 274 25.20 4.16 10.11
N LYS A 275 26.23 4.76 10.70
CA LYS A 275 27.56 4.94 10.07
C LYS A 275 28.20 3.67 9.51
N ARG A 276 27.96 2.53 10.17
CA ARG A 276 28.53 1.23 9.81
C ARG A 276 27.65 0.42 8.85
N LEU A 277 26.46 0.91 8.52
CA LEU A 277 25.57 0.24 7.59
C LEU A 277 26.15 0.32 6.17
N GLU A 278 26.25 -0.84 5.53
CA GLU A 278 26.40 -0.99 4.08
C GLU A 278 25.46 -2.11 3.66
N ALA A 279 24.58 -1.83 2.70
CA ALA A 279 23.51 -2.73 2.30
C ALA A 279 23.09 -2.52 0.84
N GLU A 280 22.23 -3.40 0.36
CA GLU A 280 21.68 -3.35 -0.99
C GLU A 280 20.15 -3.29 -0.93
N TRP A 281 19.54 -2.50 -1.82
CA TRP A 281 18.10 -2.36 -1.92
C TRP A 281 17.65 -2.39 -3.38
N HIS A 282 16.57 -3.14 -3.65
CA HIS A 282 15.95 -3.21 -4.97
C HIS A 282 14.64 -2.40 -4.98
N PHE A 283 14.53 -1.46 -5.92
CA PHE A 283 13.31 -0.67 -6.13
C PHE A 283 13.16 -0.27 -7.59
N GLY A 284 11.94 -0.37 -8.14
CA GLY A 284 11.66 0.01 -9.53
C GLY A 284 12.47 -0.76 -10.58
N GLY A 285 12.88 -2.01 -10.29
CA GLY A 285 13.73 -2.82 -11.16
C GLY A 285 15.23 -2.46 -11.11
N VAL A 286 15.64 -1.52 -10.27
CA VAL A 286 17.03 -1.08 -10.12
C VAL A 286 17.57 -1.50 -8.76
N ARG A 287 18.87 -1.86 -8.75
CA ARG A 287 19.62 -2.29 -7.56
C ARG A 287 20.52 -1.16 -7.07
N TYR A 288 20.34 -0.75 -5.83
CA TYR A 288 21.06 0.37 -5.20
C TYR A 288 21.94 -0.14 -4.06
N GLN A 289 23.21 0.27 -4.05
CA GLN A 289 24.09 0.09 -2.91
C GLN A 289 24.05 1.36 -2.05
N TYR A 290 23.80 1.21 -0.75
CA TYR A 290 23.63 2.34 0.14
C TYR A 290 24.27 2.10 1.51
N GLY A 291 24.53 3.17 2.26
CA GLY A 291 25.08 3.07 3.60
C GLY A 291 25.07 4.37 4.39
N GLY A 292 25.49 4.30 5.65
CA GLY A 292 25.65 5.49 6.48
C GLY A 292 26.75 6.41 5.98
N ASN A 293 26.61 7.69 6.26
CA ASN A 293 27.69 8.63 6.05
C ASN A 293 28.87 8.31 7.00
N LYS A 294 30.06 8.05 6.45
CA LYS A 294 31.27 7.69 7.23
C LYS A 294 31.93 8.93 7.84
N GLU A 295 31.86 10.05 7.12
CA GLU A 295 32.50 11.31 7.47
C GLU A 295 31.39 12.36 7.67
N GLY A 296 31.17 12.79 8.91
CA GLY A 296 30.13 13.76 9.24
C GLY A 296 29.34 13.47 10.51
N GLU A 297 28.44 14.39 10.82
CA GLU A 297 27.49 14.29 11.92
C GLU A 297 26.34 13.34 11.55
N THR A 298 25.81 12.65 12.56
CA THR A 298 24.63 11.78 12.46
C THR A 298 23.65 12.18 13.54
N GLY A 299 22.37 11.91 13.32
CA GLY A 299 21.30 12.30 14.22
C GLY A 299 20.19 13.00 13.45
N PHE A 300 19.21 13.51 14.19
CA PHE A 300 18.03 14.11 13.55
C PHE A 300 18.37 15.32 12.70
N GLU A 301 19.13 16.29 13.20
CA GLU A 301 19.37 17.55 12.46
C GLU A 301 20.09 17.34 11.11
N PRO A 302 21.21 16.57 11.02
CA PRO A 302 21.82 16.28 9.73
C PRO A 302 20.87 15.53 8.77
N CYS A 303 20.12 14.55 9.29
CA CYS A 303 19.15 13.81 8.49
C CYS A 303 18.00 14.70 8.00
N TYR A 304 17.43 15.52 8.89
CA TYR A 304 16.34 16.43 8.60
C TYR A 304 16.76 17.42 7.49
N SER A 305 18.00 17.92 7.54
CA SER A 305 18.54 18.78 6.48
C SER A 305 18.63 18.12 5.10
N GLU A 306 18.83 16.80 5.03
CA GLU A 306 18.83 16.03 3.78
C GLU A 306 17.40 15.84 3.26
N VAL A 307 16.45 15.44 4.12
CA VAL A 307 15.06 15.21 3.73
C VAL A 307 14.29 16.49 3.40
N VAL A 308 14.59 17.62 4.06
CA VAL A 308 13.94 18.91 3.75
C VAL A 308 14.18 19.33 2.30
N LYS A 309 15.38 19.09 1.77
CA LYS A 309 15.72 19.34 0.34
C LYS A 309 14.86 18.52 -0.62
N VAL A 310 14.29 17.40 -0.17
CA VAL A 310 13.39 16.57 -0.98
C VAL A 310 12.04 17.26 -1.15
N VAL A 311 11.50 17.92 -0.12
CA VAL A 311 10.10 18.40 -0.07
C VAL A 311 9.93 19.92 -0.20
N GLN A 312 10.89 20.71 0.30
CA GLN A 312 10.72 22.15 0.47
C GLN A 312 10.47 22.85 -0.87
N GLY A 313 9.36 23.61 -0.94
CA GLY A 313 8.97 24.38 -2.12
C GLY A 313 8.49 23.56 -3.32
N LYS A 314 8.27 22.24 -3.16
CA LYS A 314 7.82 21.35 -4.25
C LYS A 314 6.37 20.90 -4.13
N LEU A 315 5.72 21.16 -3.00
CA LEU A 315 4.33 20.81 -2.75
C LEU A 315 3.50 22.09 -2.52
N HIS A 316 2.21 22.02 -2.86
CA HIS A 316 1.28 23.11 -2.66
C HIS A 316 0.79 23.10 -1.19
N GLN A 317 0.68 24.29 -0.60
CA GLN A 317 0.34 24.46 0.82
C GLN A 317 -0.95 25.28 0.97
N PRO A 318 -2.13 24.64 0.94
CA PRO A 318 -3.37 25.34 1.19
C PRO A 318 -3.46 25.73 2.68
N ASP A 319 -3.67 27.00 2.99
CA ASP A 319 -3.74 27.49 4.38
C ASP A 319 -4.84 26.80 5.21
N GLU A 320 -5.91 26.37 4.55
CA GLU A 320 -7.07 25.74 5.20
C GLU A 320 -6.73 24.42 5.91
N ILE A 321 -5.69 23.69 5.49
CA ILE A 321 -5.37 22.37 6.08
C ILE A 321 -4.99 22.47 7.56
N ARG A 322 -4.47 23.62 8.01
CA ARG A 322 -4.02 23.84 9.40
C ARG A 322 -5.16 23.82 10.42
N ARG A 323 -6.41 23.93 9.97
CA ARG A 323 -7.61 23.96 10.82
C ARG A 323 -8.49 22.72 10.64
N ARG A 324 -7.95 21.67 10.02
CA ARG A 324 -8.69 20.48 9.61
C ARG A 324 -8.10 19.23 10.25
N SER A 325 -8.96 18.24 10.42
CA SER A 325 -8.56 16.89 10.83
C SER A 325 -8.41 16.00 9.59
N PHE A 326 -7.37 15.17 9.59
CA PHE A 326 -7.08 14.25 8.51
C PHE A 326 -7.02 12.81 9.00
N TYR A 327 -7.51 11.88 8.19
CA TYR A 327 -7.19 10.47 8.31
C TYR A 327 -5.91 10.20 7.53
N ALA A 328 -4.89 9.66 8.20
CA ALA A 328 -3.61 9.32 7.59
C ALA A 328 -3.38 7.80 7.66
N PHE A 329 -3.14 7.17 6.53
CA PHE A 329 -3.02 5.71 6.41
C PHE A 329 -1.81 5.32 5.54
N SER A 330 -1.70 4.03 5.22
CA SER A 330 -0.52 3.44 4.56
C SER A 330 0.76 3.69 5.38
N TYR A 331 1.81 4.27 4.79
CA TYR A 331 3.08 4.39 5.50
C TYR A 331 3.10 5.42 6.63
N TYR A 332 2.12 6.33 6.72
CA TYR A 332 1.93 7.12 7.95
C TYR A 332 1.61 6.18 9.13
N TYR A 333 0.69 5.24 8.90
CA TYR A 333 0.27 4.24 9.88
C TYR A 333 1.42 3.29 10.23
N ASP A 334 2.06 2.69 9.22
CA ASP A 334 3.10 1.69 9.44
C ASP A 334 4.27 2.27 10.27
N ARG A 335 4.72 3.50 9.98
CA ARG A 335 5.84 4.12 10.74
C ARG A 335 5.45 4.50 12.15
N ALA A 336 4.19 4.89 12.37
CA ALA A 336 3.68 5.13 13.71
C ALA A 336 3.61 3.83 14.54
N VAL A 337 3.19 2.71 13.93
CA VAL A 337 3.20 1.39 14.57
C VAL A 337 4.63 0.92 14.86
N ASP A 338 5.53 1.00 13.88
CA ASP A 338 6.93 0.52 14.01
C ASP A 338 7.70 1.21 15.15
N THR A 339 7.15 2.29 15.71
CA THR A 339 7.77 3.15 16.71
C THR A 339 6.93 3.30 17.98
N ASP A 340 5.90 2.47 18.12
CA ASP A 340 4.95 2.45 19.24
C ASP A 340 4.26 3.80 19.50
N LEU A 341 4.13 4.65 18.48
CA LEU A 341 3.33 5.88 18.58
C LEU A 341 1.83 5.57 18.65
N ILE A 342 1.41 4.48 18.03
CA ILE A 342 0.02 4.00 18.02
C ILE A 342 -0.03 2.49 18.18
N ASP A 343 -1.18 1.98 18.59
CA ASP A 343 -1.45 0.55 18.68
C ASP A 343 -1.72 -0.05 17.29
N TYR A 344 -1.21 -1.26 17.03
CA TYR A 344 -1.35 -1.91 15.72
C TYR A 344 -2.78 -2.30 15.35
N GLU A 345 -3.64 -2.64 16.30
CA GLU A 345 -5.03 -3.05 16.04
C GLU A 345 -5.99 -1.88 16.11
N LYS A 346 -5.78 -0.98 17.09
CA LYS A 346 -6.71 0.14 17.39
C LYS A 346 -6.36 1.43 16.64
N GLY A 347 -5.13 1.56 16.14
CA GLY A 347 -4.61 2.83 15.63
C GLY A 347 -4.47 3.87 16.75
N GLY A 348 -4.57 5.15 16.39
CA GLY A 348 -4.46 6.25 17.35
C GLY A 348 -4.66 7.63 16.72
N VAL A 349 -4.67 8.65 17.58
CA VAL A 349 -4.67 10.06 17.17
C VAL A 349 -3.33 10.66 17.57
N LEU A 350 -2.66 11.27 16.60
CA LEU A 350 -1.38 11.93 16.80
C LEU A 350 -1.48 13.39 16.39
N GLU A 351 -0.64 14.23 16.98
CA GLU A 351 -0.32 15.53 16.43
C GLU A 351 0.90 15.42 15.50
N VAL A 352 1.03 16.33 14.53
CA VAL A 352 2.19 16.37 13.63
C VAL A 352 3.52 16.42 14.39
N ARG A 353 3.58 17.15 15.52
CA ARG A 353 4.77 17.20 16.40
C ARG A 353 5.17 15.86 17.01
N ASP A 354 4.26 14.88 17.10
CA ASP A 354 4.57 13.58 17.68
C ASP A 354 5.49 12.76 16.75
N PHE A 355 5.31 12.89 15.42
CA PHE A 355 6.25 12.33 14.44
C PHE A 355 7.64 12.95 14.56
N GLU A 356 7.73 14.27 14.72
CA GLU A 356 9.02 14.96 14.90
C GLU A 356 9.73 14.50 16.18
N ARG A 357 8.99 14.45 17.30
CA ARG A 357 9.54 13.99 18.59
C ARG A 357 10.09 12.57 18.48
N LYS A 358 9.36 11.67 17.81
CA LYS A 358 9.81 10.30 17.60
C LYS A 358 10.95 10.20 16.60
N ALA A 359 10.97 11.02 15.55
CA ALA A 359 12.08 11.10 14.61
C ALA A 359 13.38 11.47 15.33
N LYS A 360 13.34 12.47 16.22
CA LYS A 360 14.47 12.86 17.09
C LYS A 360 14.98 11.69 17.93
N GLU A 361 14.08 11.03 18.65
CA GLU A 361 14.40 9.86 19.48
C GLU A 361 15.07 8.72 18.68
N VAL A 362 14.50 8.38 17.52
CA VAL A 362 14.99 7.28 16.67
C VAL A 362 16.32 7.63 16.02
N CYS A 363 16.46 8.84 15.48
CA CYS A 363 17.68 9.28 14.82
C CYS A 363 18.87 9.43 15.77
N ASP A 364 18.64 9.79 17.03
CA ASP A 364 19.71 9.87 18.03
C ASP A 364 20.13 8.47 18.55
N ASN A 365 19.33 7.43 18.25
CA ASN A 365 19.54 6.06 18.71
C ASN A 365 19.45 5.03 17.58
N MET A 366 19.87 5.38 16.35
CA MET A 366 19.65 4.55 15.15
C MET A 366 20.08 3.09 15.31
N ASP A 367 21.20 2.84 15.98
CA ASP A 367 21.73 1.48 16.18
C ASP A 367 20.73 0.55 16.89
N ARG A 368 19.89 1.08 17.79
CA ARG A 368 18.84 0.31 18.50
C ARG A 368 17.68 -0.11 17.61
N TYR A 369 17.42 0.65 16.55
CA TYR A 369 16.26 0.47 15.67
C TYR A 369 16.61 -0.24 14.34
N THR A 370 17.88 -0.64 14.16
CA THR A 370 18.37 -1.30 12.93
C THR A 370 17.67 -2.61 12.61
N SER A 371 17.17 -3.35 13.62
CA SER A 371 16.48 -4.62 13.46
C SER A 371 15.09 -4.50 12.83
N ALA A 372 14.40 -3.37 13.02
CA ALA A 372 13.08 -3.12 12.43
C ALA A 372 13.21 -2.61 10.99
N SER A 373 13.98 -1.53 10.79
CA SER A 373 14.37 -1.06 9.47
C SER A 373 15.55 -0.09 9.60
N PRO A 374 16.63 -0.24 8.80
CA PRO A 374 17.72 0.73 8.81
C PRO A 374 17.28 2.14 8.38
N PHE A 375 16.12 2.28 7.74
CA PHE A 375 15.59 3.54 7.24
C PHE A 375 14.68 4.28 8.22
N LEU A 376 14.44 3.77 9.43
CA LEU A 376 13.40 4.31 10.31
C LEU A 376 13.61 5.80 10.67
N CYS A 377 14.87 6.20 10.91
CA CYS A 377 15.23 7.61 11.10
C CYS A 377 14.90 8.47 9.86
N MET A 378 15.30 7.99 8.67
CA MET A 378 15.00 8.67 7.40
C MET A 378 13.49 8.80 7.17
N ASP A 379 12.74 7.73 7.40
CA ASP A 379 11.30 7.67 7.15
C ASP A 379 10.52 8.63 8.05
N LEU A 380 10.82 8.65 9.35
CA LEU A 380 10.15 9.55 10.29
C LEU A 380 10.54 11.02 10.06
N SER A 381 11.81 11.27 9.75
CA SER A 381 12.28 12.61 9.39
C SER A 381 11.61 13.09 8.11
N TYR A 382 11.45 12.20 7.13
CA TYR A 382 10.74 12.48 5.89
C TYR A 382 9.25 12.74 6.13
N ILE A 383 8.55 11.91 6.90
CA ILE A 383 7.14 12.14 7.26
C ILE A 383 6.98 13.50 7.93
N THR A 384 7.87 13.83 8.87
CA THR A 384 7.89 15.13 9.55
C THR A 384 8.04 16.28 8.55
N ALA A 385 9.06 16.21 7.67
CA ALA A 385 9.30 17.23 6.67
C ALA A 385 8.16 17.33 5.64
N LEU A 386 7.59 16.20 5.22
CA LEU A 386 6.46 16.15 4.28
C LEU A 386 5.22 16.84 4.85
N LEU A 387 4.89 16.57 6.12
CA LEU A 387 3.74 17.19 6.78
C LEU A 387 3.97 18.70 7.01
N LYS A 388 5.13 19.08 7.56
CA LYS A 388 5.43 20.46 7.96
C LYS A 388 5.88 21.33 6.79
N GLU A 389 6.97 20.96 6.13
CA GLU A 389 7.61 21.76 5.07
C GLU A 389 7.02 21.49 3.68
N GLY A 390 6.44 20.30 3.48
CA GLY A 390 5.77 19.92 2.25
C GLY A 390 4.36 20.51 2.19
N PHE A 391 3.45 19.97 2.99
CA PHE A 391 2.04 20.37 2.99
C PHE A 391 1.76 21.65 3.78
N GLY A 392 2.57 22.02 4.78
CA GLY A 392 2.34 23.24 5.56
C GLY A 392 1.48 23.02 6.82
N PHE A 393 1.36 21.79 7.31
CA PHE A 393 0.61 21.49 8.54
C PHE A 393 1.25 22.15 9.76
N GLY A 394 0.41 22.61 10.69
CA GLY A 394 0.85 23.08 11.99
C GLY A 394 1.16 21.92 12.93
N ASP A 395 2.06 22.15 13.89
CA ASP A 395 2.50 21.14 14.86
C ASP A 395 1.36 20.47 15.64
N ASN A 396 0.29 21.22 15.90
CA ASN A 396 -0.89 20.78 16.64
C ASN A 396 -2.01 20.18 15.75
N THR A 397 -1.77 20.04 14.44
CA THR A 397 -2.75 19.43 13.53
C THR A 397 -2.93 17.97 13.92
N LEU A 398 -4.18 17.56 14.14
CA LEU A 398 -4.53 16.19 14.51
C LEU A 398 -4.64 15.29 13.27
N LEU A 399 -3.94 14.16 13.34
CA LEU A 399 -3.97 13.07 12.38
C LEU A 399 -4.60 11.85 13.06
N GLN A 400 -5.71 11.37 12.50
CA GLN A 400 -6.29 10.09 12.87
C GLN A 400 -5.59 9.01 12.05
N LEU A 401 -4.87 8.12 12.71
CA LEU A 401 -4.24 6.97 12.08
C LEU A 401 -5.04 5.72 12.39
N THR A 402 -5.58 5.10 11.36
CA THR A 402 -6.25 3.81 11.49
C THR A 402 -5.93 2.96 10.29
N LYS A 403 -5.86 1.64 10.51
CA LYS A 403 -5.74 0.65 9.44
C LYS A 403 -7.10 0.21 8.93
N LYS A 404 -8.09 0.19 9.83
CA LYS A 404 -9.45 -0.25 9.53
C LYS A 404 -10.48 0.65 10.18
N VAL A 405 -11.57 0.91 9.46
CA VAL A 405 -12.77 1.53 10.04
C VAL A 405 -13.91 0.54 9.88
N ASN A 406 -14.54 0.15 10.99
CA ASN A 406 -15.60 -0.87 11.01
C ASN A 406 -15.17 -2.20 10.35
N ASN A 407 -13.94 -2.66 10.64
CA ASN A 407 -13.29 -3.85 10.06
C ASN A 407 -12.97 -3.81 8.56
N ILE A 408 -13.13 -2.65 7.91
CA ILE A 408 -12.81 -2.45 6.49
C ILE A 408 -11.48 -1.72 6.36
N GLU A 409 -10.60 -2.20 5.48
CA GLU A 409 -9.29 -1.61 5.20
C GLU A 409 -9.45 -0.16 4.73
N THR A 410 -8.71 0.76 5.36
CA THR A 410 -8.66 2.16 4.91
C THR A 410 -7.73 2.30 3.73
N SER A 411 -8.31 2.23 2.53
CA SER A 411 -7.64 2.47 1.24
C SER A 411 -8.62 3.07 0.22
N TRP A 412 -8.15 3.37 -0.99
CA TRP A 412 -9.01 3.80 -2.09
C TRP A 412 -9.92 2.69 -2.64
N ALA A 413 -9.68 1.41 -2.30
CA ALA A 413 -10.31 0.27 -2.96
C ALA A 413 -11.83 0.24 -2.80
N LEU A 414 -12.37 0.56 -1.62
CA LEU A 414 -13.82 0.57 -1.39
C LEU A 414 -14.52 1.66 -2.23
N GLY A 415 -14.00 2.88 -2.21
CA GLY A 415 -14.49 3.97 -3.05
C GLY A 415 -14.45 3.62 -4.54
N ALA A 416 -13.39 2.94 -5.00
CA ALA A 416 -13.30 2.43 -6.36
C ALA A 416 -14.35 1.38 -6.67
N THR A 417 -14.63 0.49 -5.72
CA THR A 417 -15.69 -0.52 -5.86
C THR A 417 -17.06 0.12 -5.97
N PHE A 418 -17.39 1.12 -5.15
CA PHE A 418 -18.67 1.83 -5.29
C PHE A 418 -18.79 2.52 -6.66
N HIS A 419 -17.77 3.26 -7.08
CA HIS A 419 -17.77 3.92 -8.38
C HIS A 419 -17.93 2.91 -9.52
N LEU A 420 -17.27 1.75 -9.43
CA LEU A 420 -17.42 0.66 -10.39
C LEU A 420 -18.85 0.14 -10.43
N LEU A 421 -19.44 -0.19 -9.28
CA LEU A 421 -20.80 -0.73 -9.19
C LEU A 421 -21.84 0.25 -9.73
N GLN A 422 -21.70 1.54 -9.42
CA GLN A 422 -22.55 2.60 -9.97
C GLN A 422 -22.42 2.70 -11.50
N SER A 423 -21.19 2.63 -12.03
CA SER A 423 -20.95 2.68 -13.49
C SER A 423 -21.52 1.48 -14.25
N LEU A 424 -21.69 0.34 -13.57
CA LEU A 424 -22.28 -0.87 -14.13
C LEU A 424 -23.80 -0.95 -13.93
N GLY A 425 -24.40 0.04 -13.24
CA GLY A 425 -25.81 0.02 -12.88
C GLY A 425 -26.18 -1.08 -11.87
N LEU A 426 -25.20 -1.59 -11.12
CA LEU A 426 -25.38 -2.62 -10.09
C LEU A 426 -25.73 -2.02 -8.72
N SER A 427 -25.52 -0.71 -8.56
CA SER A 427 -25.97 0.07 -7.40
C SER A 427 -26.53 1.41 -7.89
N HIS A 428 -27.65 1.84 -7.31
CA HIS A 428 -28.28 3.13 -7.59
C HIS A 428 -27.76 4.24 -6.68
#